data_AF-A0A7Y2TH59-F1
#
_entry.id   AF-A0A7Y2TH59-F1
#
_cell.length_a   1.000
_cell.length_b   1.000
_cell.length_c   1.000
_cell.angle_alpha   90.00
_cell.angle_beta   90.00
_cell.angle_gamma   90.00
#
_symmetry.space_group_name_H-M   'P 1'
#
loop_
_entity.id
_entity.type
_entity.pdbx_description
1 polymer ?
#
loop_
_entity_poly.entity_id
_entity_poly.type
_entity_poly.pdbx_seq_one_letter_code
_entity_poly.pdbx_strand_id
1 'polypeptide(L)'
;MSLIKPKWLHVSFVILFLFFFFFVFFNYANEKPRGIHQWAQADRLAIAERFIEGRSVVDPATLSIKSEDGKVGVEFSGYQYLIAQIVRLGYPHKYLPFLYRFLTYTLFFCSLFVLVFNILKEESILFKSLVFIGLFSSPILLYYSYNFLPDILALTLLLWCFYLMHNNFEKHFIPILLISGLSLFIKTSSGIYFISFFAIFFLKHVRKPNRKLLISGLLFALIGAGVAYYDYFLVNQRNAKLYSYVFLSGTRPAQNWSEFVEIFTTAKRFLKEYLNTSQWLVIGLLLIYQLIRTKQFRITNKHLQLSFFVALGLLSIIILFGIQYKDHDYYVLGTFMPILLFFTLKSIAQVAEYIHPRTAVIIASLFAVVSFTQGSNRYFNRMSENVLINGHGEPYKREWLIDADKKIAPYVPKNELVYVIYVPEPNFSLIYFARNGATFNAEEMARDNSPFNWFQDLQDAKYVVCPATKLEQYHQDQEEFISNSTILFSDNYFTLYKVNGY
;
A
#
# COMPACT_ATOMS: atom_id res chain seq x y z
N MET A 1 27.57 25.55 18.59
CA MET A 1 26.98 24.48 17.74
C MET A 1 27.80 23.21 17.90
N SER A 2 27.37 22.27 18.74
CA SER A 2 28.05 20.97 18.81
C SER A 2 27.60 20.13 17.62
N LEU A 3 28.55 19.81 16.73
CA LEU A 3 28.41 18.73 15.75
C LEU A 3 27.86 17.49 16.48
N ILE A 4 26.65 17.07 16.10
CA ILE A 4 26.05 15.84 16.60
C ILE A 4 27.07 14.73 16.34
N LYS A 5 27.54 14.07 17.41
CA LYS A 5 28.39 12.89 17.25
C LYS A 5 27.55 11.85 16.49
N PRO A 6 28.05 11.27 15.38
CA PRO A 6 27.31 10.30 14.57
C PRO A 6 26.65 9.20 15.40
N LYS A 7 27.29 8.77 16.50
CA LYS A 7 26.75 7.82 17.48
C LYS A 7 25.30 8.10 17.91
N TRP A 8 24.95 9.34 18.26
CA TRP A 8 23.61 9.64 18.81
C TRP A 8 22.51 9.58 17.76
N LEU A 9 22.84 9.83 16.48
CA LEU A 9 21.90 9.64 15.38
C LEU A 9 21.54 8.17 15.22
N HIS A 10 22.54 7.28 15.22
CA HIS A 10 22.32 5.83 15.12
C HIS A 10 21.54 5.29 16.32
N VAL A 11 21.87 5.74 17.54
CA VAL A 11 21.12 5.36 18.74
C VAL A 11 19.66 5.80 18.64
N SER A 12 19.39 7.02 18.17
CA SER A 12 18.01 7.51 17.98
C SER A 12 17.26 6.70 16.94
N PHE A 13 17.92 6.35 15.82
CA PHE A 13 17.34 5.48 14.80
C PHE A 13 16.90 4.15 15.39
N VAL A 14 17.81 3.45 16.09
CA VAL A 14 17.54 2.13 16.68
C VAL A 14 16.43 2.21 17.73
N ILE A 15 16.49 3.17 18.64
CA ILE A 15 15.47 3.33 19.69
C ILE A 15 14.09 3.58 19.08
N LEU A 16 13.97 4.51 18.13
CA LEU A 16 12.68 4.83 17.50
C LEU A 16 12.16 3.67 16.65
N PHE A 17 13.05 2.96 15.94
CA PHE A 17 12.70 1.79 15.15
C PHE A 17 12.13 0.69 16.05
N LEU A 18 12.85 0.33 17.11
CA LEU A 18 12.42 -0.69 18.06
C LEU A 18 11.18 -0.26 18.82
N PHE A 19 11.02 1.03 19.14
CA PHE A 19 9.82 1.57 19.76
C PHE A 19 8.57 1.27 18.93
N PHE A 20 8.52 1.70 17.66
CA PHE A 20 7.35 1.42 16.82
C PHE A 20 7.18 -0.08 16.56
N PHE A 21 8.28 -0.80 16.30
CA PHE A 21 8.21 -2.24 16.07
C PHE A 21 7.62 -3.01 17.25
N PHE A 22 8.12 -2.79 18.47
CA PHE A 22 7.66 -3.54 19.64
C PHE A 22 6.29 -3.09 20.15
N PHE A 23 6.00 -1.79 20.17
CA PHE A 23 4.73 -1.30 20.72
C PHE A 23 3.55 -1.39 19.76
N VAL A 24 3.81 -1.54 18.45
CA VAL A 24 2.73 -1.54 17.43
C VAL A 24 2.70 -2.84 16.63
N PHE A 25 3.85 -3.31 16.13
CA PHE A 25 3.86 -4.37 15.10
C PHE A 25 4.18 -5.78 15.62
N PHE A 26 4.92 -5.90 16.72
CA PHE A 26 5.52 -7.17 17.16
C PHE A 26 4.49 -8.30 17.34
N ASN A 27 3.36 -8.01 17.96
CA ASN A 27 2.29 -8.99 18.20
C ASN A 27 1.70 -9.57 16.90
N TYR A 28 1.81 -8.85 15.78
CA TYR A 28 1.28 -9.26 14.48
C TYR A 28 2.37 -9.50 13.44
N ALA A 29 3.64 -9.52 13.85
CA ALA A 29 4.80 -9.38 12.96
C ALA A 29 4.87 -10.49 11.90
N ASN A 30 4.36 -11.68 12.17
CA ASN A 30 4.31 -12.78 11.19
C ASN A 30 2.90 -13.23 10.77
N GLU A 31 1.86 -12.46 11.10
CA GLU A 31 0.52 -12.75 10.59
C GLU A 31 0.41 -12.58 9.07
N LYS A 32 -0.39 -13.45 8.45
CA LYS A 32 -0.89 -13.28 7.07
C LYS A 32 -1.76 -12.00 6.97
N PRO A 33 -2.16 -11.56 5.75
CA PRO A 33 -3.00 -10.38 5.54
C PRO A 33 -4.20 -10.30 6.49
N ARG A 34 -4.48 -9.11 6.99
CA ARG A 34 -5.54 -8.86 7.99
C ARG A 34 -5.98 -7.40 7.93
N GLY A 35 -7.21 -7.14 8.36
CA GLY A 35 -7.74 -5.80 8.55
C GLY A 35 -8.19 -5.16 7.25
N ILE A 36 -8.34 -3.83 7.28
CA ILE A 36 -8.79 -3.07 6.11
C ILE A 36 -7.90 -3.35 4.88
N HIS A 37 -8.53 -3.61 3.74
CA HIS A 37 -7.87 -4.01 2.48
C HIS A 37 -7.11 -5.33 2.53
N GLN A 38 -7.52 -6.29 3.37
CA GLN A 38 -6.91 -7.63 3.41
C GLN A 38 -6.91 -8.36 2.06
N TRP A 39 -7.88 -8.06 1.19
CA TRP A 39 -7.92 -8.56 -0.19
C TRP A 39 -6.67 -8.11 -0.96
N ALA A 40 -6.48 -6.81 -1.15
CA ALA A 40 -5.35 -6.28 -1.90
C ALA A 40 -3.99 -6.71 -1.28
N GLN A 41 -3.94 -6.84 0.05
CA GLN A 41 -2.76 -7.38 0.75
C GLN A 41 -2.48 -8.85 0.37
N ALA A 42 -3.51 -9.69 0.32
CA ALA A 42 -3.37 -11.10 -0.07
C ALA A 42 -2.98 -11.27 -1.53
N ASP A 43 -3.48 -10.44 -2.43
CA ASP A 43 -3.06 -10.48 -3.84
C ASP A 43 -1.56 -10.22 -3.98
N ARG A 44 -1.00 -9.28 -3.20
CA ARG A 44 0.44 -8.97 -3.21
C ARG A 44 1.29 -10.09 -2.60
N LEU A 45 0.78 -10.76 -1.57
CA LEU A 45 1.45 -11.92 -0.99
C LEU A 45 1.38 -13.14 -1.92
N ALA A 46 0.25 -13.35 -2.59
CA ALA A 46 0.07 -14.43 -3.57
C ALA A 46 1.05 -14.31 -4.75
N ILE A 47 1.33 -13.10 -5.22
CA ILE A 47 2.39 -12.89 -6.22
C ILE A 47 3.75 -13.35 -5.70
N ALA A 48 4.10 -13.02 -4.46
CA ALA A 48 5.36 -13.46 -3.87
C ALA A 48 5.42 -14.99 -3.74
N GLU A 49 4.33 -15.64 -3.34
CA GLU A 49 4.22 -17.11 -3.31
C GLU A 49 4.51 -17.73 -4.68
N ARG A 50 3.88 -17.22 -5.75
CA ARG A 50 4.10 -17.74 -7.11
C ARG A 50 5.52 -17.49 -7.61
N PHE A 51 6.18 -16.41 -7.20
CA PHE A 51 7.60 -16.21 -7.48
C PHE A 51 8.51 -17.17 -6.70
N ILE A 52 8.13 -17.59 -5.49
CA ILE A 52 8.87 -18.60 -4.72
C ILE A 52 8.82 -19.95 -5.45
N GLU A 53 7.70 -20.27 -6.08
CA GLU A 53 7.52 -21.45 -6.94
C GLU A 53 8.32 -21.40 -8.26
N GLY A 54 9.02 -20.30 -8.54
CA GLY A 54 9.94 -20.18 -9.68
C GLY A 54 9.42 -19.36 -10.86
N ARG A 55 8.27 -18.67 -10.72
CA ARG A 55 7.80 -17.71 -11.74
C ARG A 55 8.81 -16.58 -11.97
N SER A 56 8.86 -16.09 -13.21
CA SER A 56 9.67 -14.94 -13.58
C SER A 56 8.93 -13.62 -13.32
N VAL A 57 9.66 -12.54 -13.08
CA VAL A 57 9.08 -11.20 -12.85
C VAL A 57 8.20 -10.68 -14.00
N VAL A 58 8.42 -11.17 -15.23
CA VAL A 58 7.63 -10.80 -16.43
C VAL A 58 6.43 -11.72 -16.66
N ASP A 59 6.30 -12.79 -15.88
CA ASP A 59 5.19 -13.75 -15.90
C ASP A 59 4.56 -13.90 -14.52
N PRO A 60 4.03 -12.82 -13.92
CA PRO A 60 3.42 -12.87 -12.60
C PRO A 60 2.13 -13.69 -12.62
N ALA A 61 1.88 -14.38 -11.51
CA ALA A 61 0.70 -15.16 -11.24
C ALA A 61 0.24 -14.95 -9.79
N THR A 62 -0.99 -15.36 -9.47
CA THR A 62 -1.51 -15.46 -8.10
C THR A 62 -1.90 -16.89 -7.76
N LEU A 63 -2.40 -17.13 -6.54
CA LEU A 63 -2.90 -18.46 -6.13
C LEU A 63 -4.28 -18.75 -6.75
N SER A 64 -5.01 -17.68 -7.12
CA SER A 64 -6.29 -17.79 -7.82
C SER A 64 -6.07 -18.26 -9.25
N ILE A 65 -6.61 -19.43 -9.61
CA ILE A 65 -6.50 -20.05 -10.94
C ILE A 65 -7.75 -19.83 -11.80
N LYS A 66 -8.51 -18.74 -11.55
CA LYS A 66 -9.60 -18.32 -12.45
C LYS A 66 -9.09 -17.88 -13.83
N SER A 67 -7.81 -17.54 -13.94
CA SER A 67 -7.07 -17.42 -15.20
C SER A 67 -6.14 -18.61 -15.38
N GLU A 68 -5.66 -18.82 -16.60
CA GLU A 68 -4.72 -19.89 -16.96
C GLU A 68 -3.51 -19.89 -15.99
N ASP A 69 -3.42 -20.93 -15.14
CA ASP A 69 -2.36 -21.13 -14.13
C ASP A 69 -2.17 -19.93 -13.17
N GLY A 70 -3.26 -19.19 -12.96
CA GLY A 70 -3.31 -17.98 -12.16
C GLY A 70 -2.52 -16.80 -12.70
N LYS A 71 -2.13 -16.81 -13.98
CA LYS A 71 -1.43 -15.71 -14.64
C LYS A 71 -2.25 -14.43 -14.55
N VAL A 72 -1.57 -13.31 -14.30
CA VAL A 72 -2.20 -11.99 -14.20
C VAL A 72 -1.36 -10.91 -14.85
N GLY A 73 -1.98 -9.83 -15.29
CA GLY A 73 -1.30 -8.56 -15.52
C GLY A 73 -1.30 -7.74 -14.24
N VAL A 74 -0.15 -7.20 -13.83
CA VAL A 74 -0.03 -6.47 -12.57
C VAL A 74 1.05 -5.39 -12.63
N GLU A 75 0.82 -4.29 -11.88
CA GLU A 75 1.83 -3.26 -11.61
C GLU A 75 3.19 -3.87 -11.20
N PHE A 76 4.28 -3.15 -11.46
CA PHE A 76 5.61 -3.72 -11.37
C PHE A 76 5.87 -4.40 -10.02
N SER A 77 6.03 -5.72 -10.06
CA SER A 77 6.10 -6.59 -8.87
C SER A 77 7.54 -7.00 -8.51
N GLY A 78 8.51 -6.16 -8.89
CA GLY A 78 9.92 -6.43 -8.61
C GLY A 78 10.24 -6.56 -7.12
N TYR A 79 9.51 -5.86 -6.25
CA TYR A 79 9.68 -6.00 -4.81
C TYR A 79 9.27 -7.39 -4.31
N GLN A 80 8.09 -7.87 -4.71
CA GLN A 80 7.60 -9.22 -4.42
C GLN A 80 8.58 -10.27 -4.94
N TYR A 81 9.12 -10.06 -6.15
CA TYR A 81 10.11 -10.95 -6.73
C TYR A 81 11.41 -11.02 -5.90
N LEU A 82 11.93 -9.89 -5.43
CA LEU A 82 13.11 -9.84 -4.57
C LEU A 82 12.88 -10.56 -3.23
N ILE A 83 11.73 -10.34 -2.60
CA ILE A 83 11.34 -11.06 -1.37
C ILE A 83 11.31 -12.57 -1.61
N ALA A 84 10.70 -13.00 -2.72
CA ALA A 84 10.65 -14.40 -3.11
C ALA A 84 12.04 -15.01 -3.33
N GLN A 85 12.97 -14.26 -3.93
CA GLN A 85 14.34 -14.76 -4.13
C GLN A 85 15.05 -14.99 -2.78
N ILE A 86 14.84 -14.13 -1.79
CA ILE A 86 15.41 -14.33 -0.44
C ILE A 86 14.89 -15.63 0.19
N VAL A 87 13.59 -15.93 0.03
CA VAL A 87 13.01 -17.21 0.48
C VAL A 87 13.61 -18.40 -0.26
N ARG A 88 13.75 -18.32 -1.60
CA ARG A 88 14.38 -19.38 -2.40
C ARG A 88 15.85 -19.62 -2.04
N LEU A 89 16.55 -18.60 -1.56
CA LEU A 89 17.93 -18.70 -1.06
C LEU A 89 18.05 -19.35 0.34
N GLY A 90 16.94 -19.78 0.93
CA GLY A 90 16.92 -20.56 2.18
C GLY A 90 16.31 -19.84 3.38
N TYR A 91 15.76 -18.63 3.23
CA TYR A 91 15.00 -18.00 4.29
C TYR A 91 13.71 -18.81 4.57
N PRO A 92 13.34 -19.13 5.83
CA PRO A 92 12.22 -20.03 6.09
C PRO A 92 10.89 -19.47 5.59
N HIS A 93 10.21 -20.23 4.72
CA HIS A 93 8.94 -19.85 4.08
C HIS A 93 7.86 -19.41 5.08
N LYS A 94 7.75 -20.07 6.23
CA LYS A 94 6.80 -19.71 7.30
C LYS A 94 6.94 -18.29 7.83
N TYR A 95 8.09 -17.64 7.62
CA TYR A 95 8.35 -16.25 8.02
C TYR A 95 8.29 -15.26 6.85
N LEU A 96 7.75 -15.65 5.69
CA LEU A 96 7.54 -14.78 4.54
C LEU A 96 6.73 -13.52 4.89
N PRO A 97 5.60 -13.59 5.63
CA PRO A 97 4.86 -12.39 6.03
C PRO A 97 5.68 -11.40 6.86
N PHE A 98 6.53 -11.92 7.76
CA PHE A 98 7.46 -11.11 8.53
C PHE A 98 8.51 -10.45 7.63
N LEU A 99 9.20 -11.23 6.79
CA LEU A 99 10.24 -10.73 5.89
C LEU A 99 9.72 -9.58 5.03
N TYR A 100 8.56 -9.80 4.40
CA TYR A 100 7.92 -8.82 3.53
C TYR A 100 7.67 -7.51 4.29
N ARG A 101 6.88 -7.55 5.36
CA ARG A 101 6.45 -6.32 6.06
C ARG A 101 7.60 -5.66 6.81
N PHE A 102 8.54 -6.44 7.35
CA PHE A 102 9.71 -5.91 8.03
C PHE A 102 10.62 -5.14 7.08
N LEU A 103 10.86 -5.65 5.87
CA LEU A 103 11.64 -4.93 4.87
C LEU A 103 10.90 -3.68 4.38
N THR A 104 9.58 -3.76 4.14
CA THR A 104 8.75 -2.60 3.80
C THR A 104 8.87 -1.50 4.86
N TYR A 105 8.68 -1.88 6.12
CA TYR A 105 8.81 -0.99 7.27
C TYR A 105 10.19 -0.37 7.38
N THR A 106 11.24 -1.18 7.21
CA THR A 106 12.63 -0.70 7.28
C THR A 106 12.94 0.34 6.22
N LEU A 107 12.51 0.10 4.98
CA LEU A 107 12.71 1.04 3.88
C LEU A 107 11.98 2.35 4.13
N PHE A 108 10.69 2.29 4.50
CA PHE A 108 9.88 3.47 4.80
C PHE A 108 10.43 4.25 5.98
N PHE A 109 10.67 3.57 7.11
CA PHE A 109 11.20 4.16 8.33
C PHE A 109 12.51 4.89 8.07
N CYS A 110 13.43 4.27 7.32
CA CYS A 110 14.70 4.88 6.94
C CYS A 110 14.51 6.17 6.14
N SER A 111 13.68 6.15 5.10
CA SER A 111 13.45 7.34 4.26
C SER A 111 12.85 8.51 5.05
N LEU A 112 11.86 8.24 5.91
CA LEU A 112 11.23 9.27 6.73
C LEU A 112 12.19 9.76 7.82
N PHE A 113 12.91 8.86 8.49
CA PHE A 113 13.87 9.24 9.53
C PHE A 113 14.95 10.16 8.98
N VAL A 114 15.56 9.78 7.84
CA VAL A 114 16.59 10.58 7.19
C VAL A 114 16.04 11.94 6.75
N LEU A 115 14.82 11.97 6.18
CA LEU A 115 14.19 13.23 5.79
C LEU A 115 13.95 14.17 6.99
N VAL A 116 13.38 13.65 8.08
CA VAL A 116 13.09 14.43 9.31
C VAL A 116 14.38 14.97 9.92
N PHE A 117 15.36 14.10 10.16
CA PHE A 117 16.61 14.48 10.83
C PHE A 117 17.47 15.44 10.00
N ASN A 118 17.35 15.37 8.67
CA ASN A 118 18.05 16.27 7.77
C ASN A 118 17.37 17.64 7.65
N ILE A 119 16.04 17.70 7.51
CA ILE A 119 15.31 18.97 7.42
C ILE A 119 15.42 19.75 8.73
N LEU A 120 15.33 19.06 9.87
CA LEU A 120 15.41 19.67 11.20
C LEU A 120 16.84 19.73 11.73
N LYS A 121 17.88 19.63 10.90
CA LYS A 121 19.28 19.41 11.33
C LYS A 121 19.79 20.39 12.40
N GLU A 122 19.30 21.62 12.44
CA GLU A 122 19.67 22.65 13.43
C GLU A 122 19.07 22.39 14.83
N GLU A 123 18.04 21.53 14.92
CA GLU A 123 17.33 21.23 16.16
C GLU A 123 17.99 20.14 17.01
N SER A 124 17.60 20.09 18.28
CA SER A 124 18.02 19.02 19.20
C SER A 124 17.54 17.64 18.72
N ILE A 125 18.31 16.59 19.05
CA ILE A 125 17.95 15.20 18.73
C ILE A 125 16.61 14.80 19.36
N LEU A 126 16.34 15.26 20.57
CA LEU A 126 15.08 15.01 21.25
C LEU A 126 13.91 15.63 20.47
N PHE A 127 14.01 16.89 20.06
CA PHE A 127 12.98 17.54 19.25
C PHE A 127 12.73 16.80 17.93
N LYS A 128 13.80 16.45 17.20
CA LYS A 128 13.72 15.65 15.96
C LYS A 128 12.99 14.32 16.18
N SER A 129 13.34 13.61 17.25
CA SER A 129 12.75 12.31 17.61
C SER A 129 11.27 12.43 17.94
N LEU A 130 10.88 13.48 18.67
CA LEU A 130 9.48 13.74 19.03
C LEU A 130 8.64 14.14 17.80
N VAL A 131 9.17 15.00 16.92
CA VAL A 131 8.52 15.31 15.64
C VAL A 131 8.38 14.07 14.77
N PHE A 132 9.42 13.22 14.72
CA PHE A 132 9.36 11.94 14.02
C PHE A 132 8.25 11.05 14.56
N ILE A 133 8.16 10.85 15.89
CA ILE A 133 7.09 10.07 16.53
C ILE A 133 5.72 10.63 16.15
N GLY A 134 5.54 11.95 16.29
CA GLY A 134 4.27 12.60 16.00
C GLY A 134 3.83 12.48 14.54
N LEU A 135 4.74 12.55 13.57
CA LEU A 135 4.43 12.39 12.14
C LEU A 135 4.22 10.92 11.77
N PHE A 136 5.08 10.00 12.23
CA PHE A 136 4.98 8.57 11.96
C PHE A 136 3.66 7.97 12.49
N SER A 137 3.14 8.54 13.58
CA SER A 137 1.87 8.12 14.22
C SER A 137 0.60 8.58 13.49
N SER A 138 0.70 8.95 12.21
CA SER A 138 -0.48 9.12 11.37
C SER A 138 -1.16 7.76 11.22
N PRO A 139 -2.49 7.64 11.37
CA PRO A 139 -3.13 6.32 11.33
C PRO A 139 -2.86 5.58 10.01
N ILE A 140 -2.89 6.29 8.87
CA ILE A 140 -2.59 5.70 7.57
C ILE A 140 -1.12 5.31 7.44
N LEU A 141 -0.18 6.15 7.88
CA LEU A 141 1.25 5.82 7.81
C LEU A 141 1.58 4.66 8.73
N LEU A 142 1.06 4.66 9.96
CA LEU A 142 1.31 3.62 10.94
C LEU A 142 0.79 2.27 10.43
N TYR A 143 -0.43 2.22 9.89
CA TYR A 143 -1.02 1.01 9.33
C TYR A 143 -0.28 0.47 8.10
N TYR A 144 0.01 1.33 7.12
CA TYR A 144 0.64 0.88 5.87
C TYR A 144 2.16 0.75 5.92
N SER A 145 2.82 1.29 6.96
CA SER A 145 4.27 1.15 7.12
C SER A 145 4.71 -0.31 7.32
N TYR A 146 3.88 -1.14 7.95
CA TYR A 146 4.13 -2.57 8.16
C TYR A 146 3.09 -3.40 7.38
N ASN A 147 3.09 -3.29 6.06
CA ASN A 147 2.04 -3.83 5.19
C ASN A 147 2.59 -4.44 3.88
N PHE A 148 1.71 -5.08 3.10
CA PHE A 148 2.03 -5.75 1.82
C PHE A 148 1.79 -4.87 0.59
N LEU A 149 1.12 -3.72 0.75
CA LEU A 149 0.80 -2.86 -0.39
C LEU A 149 2.04 -2.11 -0.92
N PRO A 150 2.16 -1.94 -2.25
CA PRO A 150 3.30 -1.24 -2.86
C PRO A 150 3.24 0.28 -2.69
N ASP A 151 2.09 0.85 -2.33
CA ASP A 151 1.88 2.29 -2.15
C ASP A 151 2.85 2.91 -1.14
N ILE A 152 3.21 2.19 -0.08
CA ILE A 152 4.20 2.66 0.90
C ILE A 152 5.63 2.64 0.35
N LEU A 153 5.95 1.73 -0.59
CA LEU A 153 7.24 1.70 -1.28
C LEU A 153 7.36 2.90 -2.24
N ALA A 154 6.28 3.23 -2.94
CA ALA A 154 6.22 4.44 -3.75
C ALA A 154 6.43 5.70 -2.88
N LEU A 155 5.72 5.81 -1.75
CA LEU A 155 5.95 6.89 -0.78
C LEU A 155 7.42 6.94 -0.32
N THR A 156 8.00 5.80 0.03
CA THR A 156 9.41 5.69 0.47
C THR A 156 10.37 6.28 -0.56
N LEU A 157 10.21 5.93 -1.84
CA LEU A 157 11.05 6.45 -2.93
C LEU A 157 10.85 7.96 -3.11
N LEU A 158 9.62 8.46 -3.00
CA LEU A 158 9.34 9.89 -3.05
C LEU A 158 9.95 10.65 -1.87
N LEU A 159 9.96 10.10 -0.65
CA LEU A 159 10.63 10.72 0.49
C LEU A 159 12.14 10.84 0.28
N TRP A 160 12.77 9.85 -0.38
CA TRP A 160 14.16 9.97 -0.83
C TRP A 160 14.36 11.07 -1.87
N CYS A 161 13.45 11.22 -2.84
CA CYS A 161 13.48 12.34 -3.79
C CYS A 161 13.40 13.70 -3.07
N PHE A 162 12.53 13.82 -2.06
CA PHE A 162 12.41 15.03 -1.25
C PHE A 162 13.66 15.33 -0.42
N TYR A 163 14.30 14.30 0.15
CA TYR A 163 15.59 14.44 0.82
C TYR A 163 16.66 14.99 -0.14
N LEU A 164 16.76 14.41 -1.34
CA LEU A 164 17.70 14.86 -2.38
C LEU A 164 17.40 16.28 -2.86
N MET A 165 16.13 16.62 -3.06
CA MET A 165 15.67 17.97 -3.45
C MET A 165 16.02 19.01 -2.38
N HIS A 166 15.85 18.66 -1.11
CA HIS A 166 16.18 19.52 0.02
C HIS A 166 17.68 19.83 0.06
N ASN A 167 18.53 18.81 -0.08
CA ASN A 167 19.97 18.97 -0.04
C ASN A 167 20.51 19.78 -1.21
N ASN A 168 20.22 19.35 -2.44
CA ASN A 168 20.60 20.08 -3.64
C ASN A 168 19.87 19.54 -4.87
N PHE A 169 18.71 20.12 -5.18
CA PHE A 169 17.88 19.71 -6.33
C PHE A 169 18.65 19.64 -7.64
N GLU A 170 19.48 20.64 -7.97
CA GLU A 170 20.24 20.64 -9.23
C GLU A 170 21.25 19.51 -9.26
N LYS A 171 22.08 19.38 -8.23
CA LYS A 171 23.11 18.35 -8.16
C LYS A 171 22.51 16.95 -8.26
N HIS A 172 21.38 16.73 -7.60
CA HIS A 172 20.75 15.41 -7.47
C HIS A 172 19.61 15.15 -8.45
N PHE A 173 19.43 15.99 -9.47
CA PHE A 173 18.27 15.88 -10.36
C PHE A 173 18.17 14.53 -11.10
N ILE A 174 19.28 13.98 -11.60
CA ILE A 174 19.26 12.67 -12.29
C ILE A 174 18.85 11.53 -11.33
N PRO A 175 19.45 11.40 -10.12
CA PRO A 175 18.94 10.49 -9.10
C PRO A 175 17.46 10.68 -8.76
N ILE A 176 16.99 11.93 -8.60
CA ILE A 176 15.58 12.24 -8.35
C ILE A 176 14.70 11.70 -9.48
N LEU A 177 15.12 11.90 -10.74
CA LEU A 177 14.39 11.43 -11.91
C LEU A 177 14.31 9.90 -11.97
N LEU A 178 15.42 9.21 -11.69
CA LEU A 178 15.46 7.74 -11.64
C LEU A 178 14.61 7.17 -10.50
N ILE A 179 14.71 7.73 -9.30
CA ILE A 179 13.98 7.25 -8.11
C ILE A 179 12.48 7.52 -8.23
N SER A 180 12.09 8.73 -8.69
CA SER A 180 10.68 9.04 -8.95
C SER A 180 10.12 8.27 -10.15
N GLY A 181 10.95 7.93 -11.15
CA GLY A 181 10.61 7.02 -12.24
C GLY A 181 10.33 5.60 -11.74
N LEU A 182 11.17 5.07 -10.85
CA LEU A 182 10.93 3.78 -10.20
C LEU A 182 9.66 3.81 -9.32
N SER A 183 9.42 4.91 -8.61
CA SER A 183 8.17 5.11 -7.88
C SER A 183 6.96 5.04 -8.81
N LEU A 184 6.99 5.77 -9.93
CA LEU A 184 5.96 5.73 -10.96
C LEU A 184 5.73 4.30 -11.48
N PHE A 185 6.80 3.54 -11.66
CA PHE A 185 6.73 2.17 -12.18
C PHE A 185 6.11 1.18 -11.18
N ILE A 186 6.42 1.33 -9.89
CA ILE A 186 5.79 0.55 -8.80
C ILE A 186 4.32 0.95 -8.63
N LYS A 187 4.04 2.27 -8.68
CA LYS A 187 2.70 2.81 -8.52
C LYS A 187 2.47 4.00 -9.45
N THR A 188 1.62 3.80 -10.45
CA THR A 188 1.34 4.78 -11.50
C THR A 188 0.86 6.13 -10.94
N SER A 189 0.09 6.12 -9.84
CA SER A 189 -0.42 7.34 -9.21
C SER A 189 0.69 8.26 -8.66
N SER A 190 1.86 7.71 -8.32
CA SER A 190 3.02 8.50 -7.89
C SER A 190 3.71 9.25 -9.04
N GLY A 191 3.29 9.01 -10.28
CA GLY A 191 3.73 9.70 -11.49
C GLY A 191 3.59 11.23 -11.46
N ILE A 192 2.67 11.76 -10.63
CA ILE A 192 2.53 13.19 -10.37
C ILE A 192 3.89 13.81 -10.03
N TYR A 193 4.67 13.15 -9.18
CA TYR A 193 5.95 13.69 -8.70
C TYR A 193 7.06 13.58 -9.73
N PHE A 194 7.10 12.49 -10.49
CA PHE A 194 8.04 12.33 -11.62
C PHE A 194 7.88 13.47 -12.63
N ILE A 195 6.63 13.74 -13.04
CA ILE A 195 6.29 14.84 -13.94
C ILE A 195 6.60 16.19 -13.30
N SER A 196 6.23 16.39 -12.03
CA SER A 196 6.45 17.67 -11.32
C SER A 196 7.93 18.01 -11.16
N PHE A 197 8.78 17.05 -10.77
CA PHE A 197 10.22 17.28 -10.66
C PHE A 197 10.82 17.63 -12.02
N PHE A 198 10.44 16.92 -13.08
CA PHE A 198 10.91 17.23 -14.42
C PHE A 198 10.44 18.62 -14.88
N ALA A 199 9.18 18.99 -14.65
CA ALA A 199 8.64 20.29 -15.02
C ALA A 199 9.40 21.46 -14.36
N ILE A 200 9.73 21.35 -13.06
CA ILE A 200 10.54 22.34 -12.35
C ILE A 200 11.91 22.51 -13.00
N PHE A 201 12.58 21.39 -13.29
CA PHE A 201 13.90 21.40 -13.90
C PHE A 201 13.87 21.95 -15.33
N PHE A 202 12.87 21.53 -16.12
CA PHE A 202 12.64 21.99 -17.47
C PHE A 202 12.43 23.51 -17.50
N LEU A 203 11.52 24.06 -16.70
CA LEU A 203 11.26 25.50 -16.65
C LEU A 203 12.50 26.33 -16.32
N LYS A 204 13.40 25.79 -15.48
CA LYS A 204 14.64 26.48 -15.11
C LYS A 204 15.65 26.54 -16.26
N HIS A 205 15.75 25.48 -17.07
CA HIS A 205 16.81 25.34 -18.08
C HIS A 205 16.33 25.54 -19.52
N VAL A 206 15.02 25.59 -19.80
CA VAL A 206 14.49 25.72 -21.16
C VAL A 206 14.94 26.99 -21.88
N ARG A 207 15.15 28.10 -21.15
CA ARG A 207 15.62 29.36 -21.74
C ARG A 207 17.11 29.34 -22.12
N LYS A 208 17.90 28.48 -21.49
CA LYS A 208 19.32 28.28 -21.77
C LYS A 208 19.63 26.78 -21.75
N PRO A 209 19.21 26.04 -22.80
CA PRO A 209 19.36 24.59 -22.85
C PRO A 209 20.81 24.18 -22.64
N ASN A 210 21.01 23.13 -21.86
CA ASN A 210 22.33 22.55 -21.63
C ASN A 210 22.28 21.02 -21.86
N ARG A 211 23.46 20.40 -21.93
CA ARG A 211 23.57 18.93 -22.11
C ARG A 211 22.79 18.16 -21.05
N LYS A 212 22.71 18.69 -19.82
CA LYS A 212 21.98 18.06 -18.73
C LYS A 212 20.47 18.05 -18.96
N LEU A 213 19.90 19.11 -19.53
CA LEU A 213 18.49 19.16 -19.95
C LEU A 213 18.20 18.13 -21.03
N LEU A 214 19.05 18.02 -22.05
CA LEU A 214 18.89 17.02 -23.10
C LEU A 214 18.91 15.58 -22.55
N ILE A 215 19.93 15.23 -21.76
CA ILE A 215 20.05 13.91 -21.15
C ILE A 215 18.85 13.61 -20.24
N SER A 216 18.44 14.59 -19.43
CA SER A 216 17.30 14.39 -18.54
C SER A 216 15.98 14.28 -19.29
N GLY A 217 15.82 15.01 -20.40
CA GLY A 217 14.63 14.93 -21.25
C GLY A 217 14.52 13.57 -21.94
N LEU A 218 15.63 13.05 -22.47
CA LEU A 218 15.69 11.70 -23.02
C LEU A 218 15.39 10.64 -21.95
N LEU A 219 16.00 10.76 -20.76
CA LEU A 219 15.75 9.84 -19.66
C LEU A 219 14.29 9.90 -19.18
N PHE A 220 13.71 11.09 -19.06
CA PHE A 220 12.31 11.28 -18.71
C PHE A 220 11.39 10.61 -19.73
N ALA A 221 11.64 10.82 -21.03
CA ALA A 221 10.86 10.21 -22.11
C ALA A 221 11.00 8.69 -22.12
N LEU A 222 12.21 8.14 -21.94
CA LEU A 222 12.45 6.69 -21.90
C LEU A 222 11.75 6.02 -20.72
N ILE A 223 11.84 6.60 -19.52
CA ILE A 223 11.14 6.09 -18.33
C ILE A 223 9.63 6.16 -18.55
N GLY A 224 9.11 7.32 -18.98
CA GLY A 224 7.68 7.50 -19.23
C GLY A 224 7.13 6.52 -20.28
N ALA A 225 7.84 6.35 -21.39
CA ALA A 225 7.49 5.40 -22.44
C ALA A 225 7.59 3.95 -21.95
N GLY A 226 8.61 3.60 -21.17
CA GLY A 226 8.77 2.26 -20.60
C GLY A 226 7.65 1.89 -19.63
N VAL A 227 7.25 2.83 -18.76
CA VAL A 227 6.10 2.64 -17.85
C VAL A 227 4.81 2.48 -18.65
N ALA A 228 4.56 3.36 -19.62
CA ALA A 228 3.36 3.30 -20.45
C ALA A 228 3.28 1.99 -21.25
N TYR A 229 4.42 1.54 -21.82
CA TYR A 229 4.52 0.25 -22.51
C TYR A 229 4.21 -0.91 -21.56
N TYR A 230 4.82 -0.94 -20.38
CA TYR A 230 4.59 -2.00 -19.41
C TYR A 230 3.12 -2.06 -18.97
N ASP A 231 2.53 -0.92 -18.60
CA ASP A 231 1.14 -0.85 -18.15
C ASP A 231 0.17 -1.29 -19.26
N TYR A 232 0.40 -0.83 -20.49
CA TYR A 232 -0.47 -1.20 -21.60
C TYR A 232 -0.36 -2.69 -21.98
N PHE A 233 0.86 -3.19 -22.21
CA PHE A 233 1.05 -4.55 -22.73
C PHE A 233 1.08 -5.63 -21.64
N LEU A 234 1.78 -5.40 -20.53
CA LEU A 234 1.97 -6.40 -19.48
C LEU A 234 0.91 -6.35 -18.38
N VAL A 235 0.14 -5.26 -18.27
CA VAL A 235 -0.98 -5.17 -17.32
C VAL A 235 -2.31 -5.25 -18.05
N ASN A 236 -2.65 -4.23 -18.84
CA ASN A 236 -3.98 -4.08 -19.43
C ASN A 236 -4.30 -5.16 -20.48
N GLN A 237 -3.54 -5.24 -21.57
CA GLN A 237 -3.78 -6.24 -22.62
C GLN A 237 -3.69 -7.67 -22.09
N ARG A 238 -2.76 -7.92 -21.16
CA ARG A 238 -2.59 -9.22 -20.54
C ARG A 238 -3.82 -9.62 -19.71
N ASN A 239 -4.33 -8.71 -18.87
CA ASN A 239 -5.55 -8.98 -18.10
C ASN A 239 -6.76 -9.19 -19.01
N ALA A 240 -6.89 -8.39 -20.08
CA ALA A 240 -7.95 -8.57 -21.07
C ALA A 240 -7.88 -9.95 -21.76
N LYS A 241 -6.68 -10.38 -22.18
CA LYS A 241 -6.46 -11.69 -22.81
C LYS A 241 -6.73 -12.85 -21.85
N LEU A 242 -6.41 -12.68 -20.57
CA LEU A 242 -6.57 -13.71 -19.55
C LEU A 242 -7.94 -13.69 -18.85
N TYR A 243 -8.82 -12.74 -19.22
CA TYR A 243 -10.07 -12.45 -18.51
C TYR A 243 -9.87 -12.28 -16.99
N SER A 244 -8.69 -11.76 -16.60
CA SER A 244 -8.29 -11.57 -15.20
C SER A 244 -8.81 -10.24 -14.68
N TYR A 245 -9.51 -10.28 -13.55
CA TYR A 245 -10.06 -9.11 -12.87
C TYR A 245 -9.39 -8.82 -11.51
N VAL A 246 -8.32 -9.54 -11.17
CA VAL A 246 -7.62 -9.40 -9.89
C VAL A 246 -6.98 -8.01 -9.75
N PHE A 247 -6.36 -7.50 -10.83
CA PHE A 247 -5.71 -6.19 -10.83
C PHE A 247 -6.28 -5.29 -11.90
N LEU A 248 -7.10 -4.33 -11.47
CA LEU A 248 -7.74 -3.37 -12.36
C LEU A 248 -6.81 -2.17 -12.57
N SER A 249 -6.34 -1.97 -13.80
CA SER A 249 -5.51 -0.81 -14.19
C SER A 249 -6.27 0.27 -14.97
N GLY A 250 -7.55 0.03 -15.29
CA GLY A 250 -8.37 0.97 -16.04
C GLY A 250 -8.69 2.26 -15.27
N THR A 251 -8.80 3.37 -16.01
CA THR A 251 -9.34 4.63 -15.47
C THR A 251 -10.80 4.44 -15.07
N ARG A 252 -11.21 5.14 -14.02
CA ARG A 252 -12.60 5.17 -13.52
C ARG A 252 -12.99 6.62 -13.26
N PRO A 253 -13.17 7.42 -14.32
CA PRO A 253 -13.57 8.81 -14.19
C PRO A 253 -15.02 8.90 -13.73
N ALA A 254 -15.34 9.97 -13.00
CA ALA A 254 -16.72 10.29 -12.68
C ALA A 254 -17.51 10.56 -13.97
N GLN A 255 -18.69 9.98 -14.08
CA GLN A 255 -19.56 10.08 -15.26
C GLN A 255 -20.33 11.40 -15.29
N ASN A 256 -20.53 12.03 -14.14
CA ASN A 256 -21.26 13.28 -14.00
C ASN A 256 -20.83 14.06 -12.74
N TRP A 257 -21.31 15.30 -12.62
CA TRP A 257 -20.99 16.18 -11.50
C TRP A 257 -21.44 15.62 -10.14
N SER A 258 -22.58 14.92 -10.10
CA SER A 258 -23.10 14.32 -8.86
C SER A 258 -22.13 13.27 -8.32
N GLU A 259 -21.69 12.35 -9.18
CA GLU A 259 -20.70 11.33 -8.82
C GLU A 259 -19.35 11.97 -8.46
N PHE A 260 -18.96 13.04 -9.16
CA PHE A 260 -17.76 13.80 -8.83
C PHE A 260 -17.80 14.37 -7.40
N VAL A 261 -18.91 14.99 -7.01
CA VAL A 261 -19.10 15.50 -5.64
C VAL A 261 -19.16 14.34 -4.63
N GLU A 262 -19.78 13.23 -5.01
CA GLU A 262 -19.93 12.05 -4.15
C GLU A 262 -18.56 11.50 -3.71
N ILE A 263 -17.55 11.51 -4.60
CA ILE A 263 -16.17 11.11 -4.28
C ILE A 263 -15.68 11.83 -3.02
N PHE A 264 -15.88 13.14 -2.92
CA PHE A 264 -15.44 13.90 -1.75
C PHE A 264 -16.28 13.62 -0.51
N THR A 265 -17.60 13.45 -0.67
CA THR A 265 -18.48 13.13 0.46
C THR A 265 -18.15 11.77 1.07
N THR A 266 -17.89 10.76 0.24
CA THR A 266 -17.51 9.43 0.69
C THR A 266 -16.09 9.43 1.25
N ALA A 267 -15.12 10.04 0.55
CA ALA A 267 -13.73 10.12 1.02
C ALA A 267 -13.59 10.86 2.35
N LYS A 268 -14.52 11.76 2.69
CA LYS A 268 -14.55 12.45 4.00
C LYS A 268 -14.61 11.50 5.18
N ARG A 269 -15.17 10.28 5.01
CA ARG A 269 -15.20 9.26 6.08
C ARG A 269 -13.80 8.86 6.57
N PHE A 270 -12.80 8.93 5.67
CA PHE A 270 -11.40 8.59 5.97
C PHE A 270 -10.58 9.76 6.52
N LEU A 271 -11.14 10.95 6.73
CA LEU A 271 -10.35 12.13 7.12
C LEU A 271 -9.53 11.90 8.40
N LYS A 272 -10.14 11.27 9.40
CA LYS A 272 -9.47 10.90 10.67
C LYS A 272 -8.63 9.63 10.58
N GLU A 273 -8.76 8.89 9.48
CA GLU A 273 -7.93 7.74 9.15
C GLU A 273 -6.65 8.16 8.41
N TYR A 274 -6.66 9.30 7.70
CA TYR A 274 -5.44 9.87 7.11
C TYR A 274 -4.53 10.49 8.15
N LEU A 275 -5.08 11.35 9.00
CA LEU A 275 -4.33 12.04 10.06
C LEU A 275 -5.18 12.07 11.31
N ASN A 276 -4.53 11.95 12.46
CA ASN A 276 -5.19 12.09 13.75
C ASN A 276 -5.47 13.58 14.07
N THR A 277 -6.23 13.85 15.13
CA THR A 277 -6.68 15.20 15.46
C THR A 277 -5.53 16.14 15.76
N SER A 278 -4.49 15.69 16.49
CA SER A 278 -3.31 16.51 16.77
C SER A 278 -2.53 16.87 15.52
N GLN A 279 -2.41 15.94 14.57
CA GLN A 279 -1.78 16.21 13.28
C GLN A 279 -2.56 17.21 12.43
N TRP A 280 -3.89 17.06 12.34
CA TRP A 280 -4.73 18.04 11.66
C TRP A 280 -4.59 19.43 12.27
N LEU A 281 -4.56 19.53 13.60
CA LEU A 281 -4.35 20.79 14.30
C LEU A 281 -2.98 21.41 13.96
N VAL A 282 -1.91 20.64 14.07
CA VAL A 282 -0.54 21.12 13.76
C VAL A 282 -0.44 21.55 12.30
N ILE A 283 -0.90 20.73 11.36
CA ILE A 283 -0.88 21.05 9.93
C ILE A 283 -1.72 22.30 9.64
N GLY A 284 -2.90 22.43 10.24
CA GLY A 284 -3.76 23.61 10.08
C GLY A 284 -3.09 24.89 10.59
N LEU A 285 -2.47 24.85 11.77
CA LEU A 285 -1.74 25.98 12.34
C LEU A 285 -0.52 26.36 11.48
N LEU A 286 0.24 25.36 11.00
CA LEU A 286 1.37 25.59 10.11
C LEU A 286 0.92 26.18 8.76
N LEU A 287 -0.21 25.72 8.22
CA LEU A 287 -0.78 26.27 7.00
C LEU A 287 -1.17 27.74 7.19
N ILE A 288 -1.87 28.08 8.27
CA ILE A 288 -2.22 29.47 8.61
C ILE A 288 -0.96 30.33 8.73
N TYR A 289 0.07 29.84 9.43
CA TYR A 289 1.36 30.53 9.54
C TYR A 289 1.98 30.80 8.16
N GLN A 290 1.98 29.82 7.26
CA GLN A 290 2.52 30.01 5.91
C GLN A 290 1.70 31.00 5.08
N LEU A 291 0.37 30.99 5.19
CA LEU A 291 -0.49 31.94 4.50
C LEU A 291 -0.22 33.38 4.94
N ILE A 292 -0.02 33.62 6.25
CA ILE A 292 0.31 34.95 6.80
C ILE A 292 1.71 35.40 6.36
N ARG A 293 2.69 34.48 6.32
CA ARG A 293 4.09 34.82 6.01
C ARG A 293 4.35 34.99 4.51
N THR A 294 3.50 34.44 3.64
CA THR A 294 3.71 34.49 2.19
C THR A 294 3.45 35.90 1.66
N LYS A 295 4.48 36.75 1.70
CA LYS A 295 4.38 38.16 1.29
C LYS A 295 4.53 38.39 -0.22
N GLN A 296 5.12 37.46 -0.97
CA GLN A 296 5.29 37.56 -2.44
C GLN A 296 5.36 36.19 -3.13
N PHE A 297 4.48 35.96 -4.10
CA PHE A 297 4.54 34.80 -4.99
C PHE A 297 5.61 35.03 -6.07
N ARG A 298 6.74 34.32 -5.95
CA ARG A 298 7.77 34.31 -7.01
C ARG A 298 7.65 33.03 -7.80
N ILE A 299 7.29 33.15 -9.09
CA ILE A 299 7.16 32.02 -10.02
C ILE A 299 8.47 31.22 -10.13
N THR A 300 9.62 31.80 -9.80
CA THR A 300 10.93 31.12 -9.78
C THR A 300 11.19 30.26 -8.53
N ASN A 301 10.31 30.32 -7.52
CA ASN A 301 10.45 29.50 -6.33
C ASN A 301 10.07 28.04 -6.62
N LYS A 302 11.07 27.15 -6.62
CA LYS A 302 10.90 25.71 -6.86
C LYS A 302 9.84 25.05 -5.99
N HIS A 303 9.64 25.52 -4.75
CA HIS A 303 8.64 24.96 -3.85
C HIS A 303 7.22 25.36 -4.26
N LEU A 304 7.03 26.61 -4.70
CA LEU A 304 5.76 27.05 -5.24
C LEU A 304 5.44 26.35 -6.56
N GLN A 305 6.43 26.22 -7.44
CA GLN A 305 6.30 25.45 -8.68
C GLN A 305 5.92 23.99 -8.40
N LEU A 306 6.58 23.36 -7.42
CA LEU A 306 6.24 21.99 -7.03
C LEU A 306 4.80 21.89 -6.54
N SER A 307 4.37 22.76 -5.63
CA SER A 307 2.99 22.76 -5.14
C SER A 307 1.98 22.95 -6.27
N PHE A 308 2.28 23.83 -7.23
CA PHE A 308 1.44 24.05 -8.40
C PHE A 308 1.32 22.80 -9.29
N PHE A 309 2.44 22.20 -9.68
CA PHE A 309 2.42 21.01 -10.54
C PHE A 309 1.82 19.79 -9.86
N VAL A 310 2.09 19.61 -8.56
CA VAL A 310 1.46 18.54 -7.78
C VAL A 310 -0.03 18.76 -7.65
N ALA A 311 -0.50 20.00 -7.40
CA ALA A 311 -1.94 20.30 -7.37
C ALA A 311 -2.63 20.00 -8.70
N LEU A 312 -1.99 20.35 -9.83
CA LEU A 312 -2.50 20.01 -11.15
C LEU A 312 -2.56 18.50 -11.36
N GLY A 313 -1.50 17.77 -11.01
CA GLY A 313 -1.48 16.30 -11.12
C GLY A 313 -2.49 15.61 -10.21
N LEU A 314 -2.69 16.10 -8.99
CA LEU A 314 -3.72 15.61 -8.07
C LEU A 314 -5.12 15.83 -8.67
N LEU A 315 -5.38 17.01 -9.24
CA LEU A 315 -6.65 17.27 -9.93
C LEU A 315 -6.86 16.30 -11.09
N SER A 316 -5.83 16.06 -11.91
CA SER A 316 -5.90 15.09 -13.00
C SER A 316 -6.20 13.67 -12.50
N ILE A 317 -5.55 13.22 -11.41
CA ILE A 317 -5.81 11.90 -10.83
C ILE A 317 -7.23 11.80 -10.25
N ILE A 318 -7.73 12.84 -9.58
CA ILE A 318 -9.11 12.84 -9.07
C ILE A 318 -10.11 12.76 -10.23
N ILE A 319 -9.85 13.43 -11.35
CA ILE A 319 -10.72 13.36 -12.53
C ILE A 319 -10.69 11.96 -13.15
N LEU A 320 -9.51 11.35 -13.29
CA LEU A 320 -9.35 10.06 -13.99
C LEU A 320 -9.64 8.82 -13.14
N PHE A 321 -9.42 8.91 -11.82
CA PHE A 321 -9.46 7.77 -10.89
C PHE A 321 -10.26 8.07 -9.62
N GLY A 322 -11.02 9.18 -9.58
CA GLY A 322 -11.70 9.66 -8.37
C GLY A 322 -12.60 8.61 -7.71
N ILE A 323 -13.26 7.74 -8.49
CA ILE A 323 -14.10 6.67 -7.95
C ILE A 323 -13.29 5.73 -7.05
N GLN A 324 -12.02 5.45 -7.39
CA GLN A 324 -11.17 4.56 -6.58
C GLN A 324 -10.89 5.13 -5.18
N TYR A 325 -10.91 6.45 -5.01
CA TYR A 325 -10.72 7.10 -3.70
C TYR A 325 -11.92 6.94 -2.76
N LYS A 326 -13.09 6.50 -3.25
CA LYS A 326 -14.25 6.18 -2.41
C LYS A 326 -13.98 4.97 -1.51
N ASP A 327 -13.26 3.99 -2.04
CA ASP A 327 -13.08 2.69 -1.42
C ASP A 327 -11.66 2.48 -0.91
N HIS A 328 -10.65 3.05 -1.57
CA HIS A 328 -9.24 2.73 -1.31
C HIS A 328 -8.46 3.91 -0.76
N ASP A 329 -8.45 4.02 0.57
CA ASP A 329 -7.78 5.12 1.29
C ASP A 329 -6.24 5.12 1.12
N TYR A 330 -5.62 3.96 0.85
CA TYR A 330 -4.17 3.87 0.62
C TYR A 330 -3.64 4.65 -0.58
N TYR A 331 -4.48 5.02 -1.56
CA TYR A 331 -4.02 5.80 -2.71
C TYR A 331 -3.42 7.14 -2.32
N VAL A 332 -3.78 7.69 -1.15
CA VAL A 332 -3.22 8.96 -0.67
C VAL A 332 -1.74 8.85 -0.28
N LEU A 333 -1.22 7.65 -0.02
CA LEU A 333 0.19 7.42 0.34
C LEU A 333 1.13 7.84 -0.80
N GLY A 334 0.81 7.44 -2.03
CA GLY A 334 1.62 7.76 -3.21
C GLY A 334 1.33 9.14 -3.81
N THR A 335 0.21 9.78 -3.44
CA THR A 335 -0.26 11.03 -4.06
C THR A 335 -0.20 12.22 -3.12
N PHE A 336 -0.88 12.21 -1.98
CA PHE A 336 -0.96 13.38 -1.07
C PHE A 336 0.11 13.38 0.03
N MET A 337 0.43 12.22 0.61
CA MET A 337 1.37 12.14 1.75
C MET A 337 2.78 12.68 1.49
N PRO A 338 3.40 12.50 0.30
CA PRO A 338 4.77 12.95 0.07
C PRO A 338 4.90 14.48 0.19
N ILE A 339 4.01 15.22 -0.49
CA ILE A 339 3.98 16.69 -0.43
C ILE A 339 3.57 17.19 0.96
N LEU A 340 2.59 16.53 1.60
CA LEU A 340 2.13 16.88 2.94
C LEU A 340 3.25 16.77 3.98
N LEU A 341 3.94 15.62 4.02
CA LEU A 341 5.04 15.38 4.97
C LEU A 341 6.19 16.38 4.75
N PHE A 342 6.57 16.60 3.49
CA PHE A 342 7.67 17.50 3.15
C PHE A 342 7.39 18.94 3.58
N PHE A 343 6.21 19.50 3.23
CA PHE A 343 5.88 20.88 3.58
C PHE A 343 5.55 21.07 5.06
N THR A 344 5.00 20.05 5.72
CA THR A 344 4.83 20.05 7.18
C THR A 344 6.19 20.17 7.85
N LEU A 345 7.16 19.34 7.48
CA LEU A 345 8.52 19.39 8.03
C LEU A 345 9.23 20.71 7.75
N LYS A 346 9.12 21.24 6.53
CA LYS A 346 9.67 22.56 6.19
C LYS A 346 9.06 23.68 7.03
N SER A 347 7.77 23.61 7.32
CA SER A 347 7.07 24.60 8.15
C SER A 347 7.45 24.47 9.62
N ILE A 348 7.56 23.24 10.15
CA ILE A 348 8.06 22.99 11.51
C ILE A 348 9.47 23.57 11.66
N ALA A 349 10.38 23.31 10.71
CA ALA A 349 11.74 23.84 10.75
C ALA A 349 11.76 25.37 10.84
N GLN A 350 10.93 26.04 10.04
CA GLN A 350 10.85 27.50 10.04
C GLN A 350 10.25 28.06 11.32
N VAL A 351 9.22 27.42 11.88
CA VAL A 351 8.57 27.89 13.11
C VAL A 351 9.47 27.65 14.33
N ALA A 352 10.19 26.53 14.37
CA ALA A 352 11.10 26.18 15.47
C ALA A 352 12.19 27.24 15.70
N GLU A 353 12.68 27.91 14.64
CA GLU A 353 13.63 29.03 14.73
C GLU A 353 13.16 30.18 15.64
N TYR A 354 11.84 30.35 15.81
CA TYR A 354 11.26 31.44 16.60
C TYR A 354 10.78 31.00 17.99
N ILE A 355 10.87 29.69 18.32
CA ILE A 355 10.39 29.15 19.58
C ILE A 355 11.60 28.80 20.45
N HIS A 356 11.56 29.21 21.73
CA HIS A 356 12.61 28.83 22.68
C HIS A 356 12.75 27.29 22.74
N PRO A 357 13.98 26.72 22.69
CA PRO A 357 14.17 25.27 22.52
C PRO A 357 13.45 24.38 23.56
N ARG A 358 13.37 24.83 24.81
CA ARG A 358 12.62 24.10 25.86
C ARG A 358 11.12 24.05 25.55
N THR A 359 10.55 25.16 25.11
CA THR A 359 9.14 25.27 24.72
C THR A 359 8.86 24.41 23.49
N ALA A 360 9.77 24.43 22.51
CA ALA A 360 9.66 23.59 21.31
C ALA A 360 9.64 22.09 21.67
N VAL A 361 10.51 21.64 22.59
CA VAL A 361 10.51 20.25 23.08
C VAL A 361 9.23 19.89 23.82
N ILE A 362 8.69 20.78 24.67
CA ILE A 362 7.41 20.52 25.38
C ILE A 362 6.27 20.36 24.38
N ILE A 363 6.14 21.28 23.42
CA ILE A 363 5.11 21.22 22.38
C ILE A 363 5.27 19.94 21.54
N ALA A 364 6.49 19.62 21.11
CA ALA A 364 6.78 18.40 20.37
C ALA A 364 6.48 17.13 21.19
N SER A 365 6.69 17.16 22.51
CA SER A 365 6.38 16.04 23.40
C SER A 365 4.88 15.80 23.47
N LEU A 366 4.09 16.87 23.67
CA LEU A 366 2.63 16.80 23.65
C LEU A 366 2.13 16.29 22.30
N PHE A 367 2.65 16.83 21.19
CA PHE A 367 2.33 16.37 19.84
C PHE A 367 2.65 14.88 19.65
N ALA A 368 3.83 14.42 20.08
CA ALA A 368 4.26 13.03 19.95
C ALA A 368 3.36 12.08 20.76
N VAL A 369 3.12 12.36 22.03
CA VAL A 369 2.33 11.50 22.93
C VAL A 369 0.89 11.40 22.47
N VAL A 370 0.25 12.54 22.16
CA VAL A 370 -1.15 12.56 21.70
C VAL A 370 -1.28 11.86 20.35
N SER A 371 -0.37 12.15 19.40
CA SER A 371 -0.41 11.54 18.08
C SER A 371 -0.17 10.03 18.14
N PHE A 372 0.80 9.57 18.94
CA PHE A 372 1.08 8.14 19.11
C PHE A 372 -0.09 7.39 19.72
N THR A 373 -0.73 7.97 20.75
CA THR A 373 -1.91 7.37 21.39
C THR A 373 -3.07 7.25 20.40
N GLN A 374 -3.40 8.34 19.68
CA GLN A 374 -4.48 8.34 18.70
C GLN A 374 -4.17 7.44 17.49
N GLY A 375 -2.94 7.48 16.99
CA GLY A 375 -2.47 6.67 15.88
C GLY A 375 -2.51 5.18 16.18
N SER A 376 -1.99 4.77 17.35
CA SER A 376 -1.96 3.35 17.75
C SER A 376 -3.35 2.79 17.97
N ASN A 377 -4.27 3.55 18.61
CA ASN A 377 -5.66 3.12 18.76
C ASN A 377 -6.33 2.89 17.40
N ARG A 378 -6.08 3.77 16.43
CA ARG A 378 -6.60 3.61 15.06
C ARG A 378 -5.94 2.44 14.32
N TYR A 379 -4.64 2.21 14.51
CA TYR A 379 -3.95 1.05 13.98
C TYR A 379 -4.62 -0.26 14.43
N PHE A 380 -4.83 -0.44 15.74
CA PHE A 380 -5.47 -1.65 16.27
C PHE A 380 -6.91 -1.80 15.80
N ASN A 381 -7.66 -0.70 15.66
CA ASN A 381 -8.99 -0.71 15.03
C ASN A 381 -8.92 -1.19 13.56
N ARG A 382 -7.96 -0.69 12.77
CA ARG A 382 -7.78 -1.08 11.36
C ARG A 382 -7.35 -2.53 11.18
N MET A 383 -6.74 -3.13 12.20
CA MET A 383 -6.38 -4.56 12.26
C MET A 383 -7.53 -5.45 12.75
N SER A 384 -8.65 -4.90 13.21
CA SER A 384 -9.76 -5.69 13.75
C SER A 384 -10.58 -6.39 12.66
N GLU A 385 -11.39 -7.38 13.06
CA GLU A 385 -12.35 -8.07 12.20
C GLU A 385 -13.53 -7.18 11.79
N ASN A 386 -13.79 -6.11 12.55
CA ASN A 386 -14.84 -5.13 12.26
C ASN A 386 -14.27 -3.73 12.47
N VAL A 387 -13.78 -3.15 11.38
CA VAL A 387 -13.07 -1.87 11.41
C VAL A 387 -14.09 -0.75 11.53
N LEU A 388 -13.99 0.07 12.57
CA LEU A 388 -14.88 1.22 12.78
C LEU A 388 -14.33 2.45 12.06
N ILE A 389 -14.99 2.87 10.98
CA ILE A 389 -14.67 4.07 10.21
C ILE A 389 -15.78 5.10 10.40
N ASN A 390 -15.45 6.19 11.10
CA ASN A 390 -16.42 7.24 11.45
C ASN A 390 -17.71 6.72 12.12
N GLY A 391 -17.61 5.64 12.91
CA GLY A 391 -18.74 5.02 13.60
C GLY A 391 -19.46 3.92 12.81
N HIS A 392 -19.11 3.71 11.54
CA HIS A 392 -19.64 2.61 10.72
C HIS A 392 -18.68 1.42 10.77
N GLY A 393 -19.21 0.23 11.03
CA GLY A 393 -18.44 -1.01 11.04
C GLY A 393 -18.31 -1.61 9.65
N GLU A 394 -17.10 -1.94 9.25
CA GLU A 394 -16.79 -2.63 8.00
C GLU A 394 -16.17 -4.01 8.33
N PRO A 395 -16.80 -5.13 7.91
CA PRO A 395 -16.34 -6.47 8.27
C PRO A 395 -15.16 -6.92 7.41
N TYR A 396 -14.12 -7.41 8.07
CA TYR A 396 -12.91 -8.01 7.50
C TYR A 396 -12.63 -9.36 8.17
N LYS A 397 -13.52 -10.33 7.93
CA LYS A 397 -13.54 -11.62 8.62
C LYS A 397 -12.35 -12.49 8.23
N ARG A 398 -11.48 -12.79 9.18
CA ARG A 398 -10.29 -13.64 9.09
C ARG A 398 -10.28 -14.75 10.15
N GLU A 399 -11.03 -14.62 11.24
CA GLU A 399 -11.02 -15.60 12.35
C GLU A 399 -11.18 -17.06 11.88
N TRP A 400 -12.11 -17.30 10.96
CA TRP A 400 -12.40 -18.63 10.40
C TRP A 400 -11.26 -19.24 9.57
N LEU A 401 -10.28 -18.41 9.16
CA LEU A 401 -9.11 -18.81 8.38
C LEU A 401 -7.88 -19.08 9.24
N ILE A 402 -7.92 -18.83 10.55
CA ILE A 402 -6.78 -19.06 11.42
C ILE A 402 -6.42 -20.56 11.42
N ASP A 403 -5.14 -20.84 11.14
CA ASP A 403 -4.59 -22.20 11.00
C ASP A 403 -5.29 -23.08 9.96
N ALA A 404 -6.00 -22.47 9.00
CA ALA A 404 -6.74 -23.18 7.96
C ALA A 404 -5.86 -24.15 7.15
N ASP A 405 -4.62 -23.78 6.82
CA ASP A 405 -3.65 -24.65 6.16
C ASP A 405 -3.35 -25.92 6.98
N LYS A 406 -3.23 -25.80 8.31
CA LYS A 406 -2.98 -26.94 9.20
C LYS A 406 -4.20 -27.84 9.31
N LYS A 407 -5.40 -27.25 9.35
CA LYS A 407 -6.67 -28.00 9.45
C LYS A 407 -6.91 -28.89 8.23
N ILE A 408 -6.62 -28.40 7.02
CA ILE A 408 -6.85 -29.17 5.78
C ILE A 408 -5.67 -30.07 5.38
N ALA A 409 -4.46 -29.82 5.90
CA ALA A 409 -3.25 -30.55 5.50
C ALA A 409 -3.33 -32.10 5.61
N PRO A 410 -4.03 -32.70 6.60
CA PRO A 410 -4.19 -34.16 6.67
C PRO A 410 -5.04 -34.75 5.53
N TYR A 411 -5.88 -33.93 4.90
CA TYR A 411 -6.91 -34.35 3.96
C TYR A 411 -6.61 -33.96 2.51
N VAL A 412 -5.88 -32.85 2.32
CA VAL A 412 -5.65 -32.24 1.00
C VAL A 412 -4.15 -32.21 0.70
N PRO A 413 -3.67 -32.99 -0.29
CA PRO A 413 -2.30 -32.90 -0.79
C PRO A 413 -1.92 -31.46 -1.20
N LYS A 414 -0.62 -31.12 -1.18
CA LYS A 414 -0.17 -29.74 -1.44
C LYS A 414 -0.39 -29.28 -2.88
N ASN A 415 -0.35 -30.19 -3.84
CA ASN A 415 -0.49 -29.92 -5.27
C ASN A 415 -1.95 -29.91 -5.74
N GLU A 416 -2.90 -30.25 -4.87
CA GLU A 416 -4.32 -30.27 -5.19
C GLU A 416 -4.93 -28.87 -5.10
N LEU A 417 -5.94 -28.64 -5.95
CA LEU A 417 -6.68 -27.39 -5.98
C LEU A 417 -7.73 -27.37 -4.87
N VAL A 418 -7.89 -26.20 -4.25
CA VAL A 418 -8.93 -25.96 -3.24
C VAL A 418 -9.83 -24.84 -3.68
N TYR A 419 -11.11 -25.14 -3.88
CA TYR A 419 -12.12 -24.12 -4.10
C TYR A 419 -12.65 -23.61 -2.77
N VAL A 420 -12.83 -22.30 -2.65
CA VAL A 420 -13.40 -21.68 -1.45
C VAL A 420 -14.62 -20.87 -1.87
N ILE A 421 -15.78 -21.28 -1.40
CA ILE A 421 -17.07 -20.75 -1.88
C ILE A 421 -17.66 -19.73 -0.89
N TYR A 422 -18.57 -18.90 -1.40
CA TYR A 422 -19.17 -17.75 -0.72
C TYR A 422 -18.17 -16.70 -0.20
N VAL A 423 -17.02 -16.57 -0.86
CA VAL A 423 -16.00 -15.55 -0.54
C VAL A 423 -15.59 -14.81 -1.82
N PRO A 424 -15.73 -13.46 -1.86
CA PRO A 424 -15.46 -12.70 -3.08
C PRO A 424 -13.97 -12.45 -3.34
N GLU A 425 -13.10 -12.61 -2.35
CA GLU A 425 -11.68 -12.29 -2.48
C GLU A 425 -10.93 -13.43 -3.21
N PRO A 426 -10.28 -13.18 -4.36
CA PRO A 426 -9.59 -14.18 -5.17
C PRO A 426 -8.48 -14.95 -4.45
N ASN A 427 -7.70 -14.28 -3.59
CA ASN A 427 -6.51 -14.87 -2.98
C ASN A 427 -6.53 -14.91 -1.45
N PHE A 428 -7.47 -14.22 -0.79
CA PHE A 428 -7.43 -14.05 0.66
C PHE A 428 -7.50 -15.38 1.40
N SER A 429 -8.56 -16.17 1.15
CA SER A 429 -8.70 -17.50 1.74
C SER A 429 -7.58 -18.45 1.27
N LEU A 430 -7.22 -18.43 -0.02
CA LEU A 430 -6.19 -19.30 -0.60
C LEU A 430 -4.82 -19.12 0.07
N ILE A 431 -4.44 -17.90 0.42
CA ILE A 431 -3.24 -17.61 1.20
C ILE A 431 -3.28 -18.27 2.58
N TYR A 432 -4.45 -18.29 3.23
CA TYR A 432 -4.61 -18.94 4.53
C TYR A 432 -4.60 -20.45 4.45
N PHE A 433 -5.23 -21.04 3.44
CA PHE A 433 -5.17 -22.48 3.16
C PHE A 433 -3.82 -22.95 2.60
N ALA A 434 -2.98 -22.02 2.11
CA ALA A 434 -1.72 -22.30 1.43
C ALA A 434 -1.91 -23.30 0.26
N ARG A 435 -2.88 -22.99 -0.61
CA ARG A 435 -3.23 -23.79 -1.79
C ARG A 435 -3.52 -22.89 -2.99
N ASN A 436 -3.27 -23.42 -4.17
CA ASN A 436 -3.82 -22.87 -5.41
C ASN A 436 -5.30 -23.25 -5.51
N GLY A 437 -6.10 -22.45 -6.20
CA GLY A 437 -7.52 -22.75 -6.36
C GLY A 437 -8.34 -21.55 -6.82
N ALA A 438 -9.65 -21.61 -6.67
CA ALA A 438 -10.55 -20.54 -7.07
C ALA A 438 -11.48 -20.18 -5.92
N THR A 439 -11.93 -18.93 -5.88
CA THR A 439 -12.94 -18.49 -4.92
C THR A 439 -14.21 -18.10 -5.64
N PHE A 440 -15.37 -18.32 -5.04
CA PHE A 440 -16.65 -18.01 -5.67
C PHE A 440 -17.50 -17.21 -4.71
N ASN A 441 -18.03 -16.07 -5.16
CA ASN A 441 -18.91 -15.25 -4.34
C ASN A 441 -20.34 -15.83 -4.32
N ALA A 442 -21.22 -15.27 -3.48
CA ALA A 442 -22.59 -15.77 -3.34
C ALA A 442 -23.41 -15.67 -4.63
N GLU A 443 -23.19 -14.65 -5.47
CA GLU A 443 -23.88 -14.49 -6.74
C GLU A 443 -23.42 -15.55 -7.75
N GLU A 444 -22.12 -15.84 -7.82
CA GLU A 444 -21.59 -16.91 -8.67
C GLU A 444 -22.17 -18.27 -8.27
N MET A 445 -22.26 -18.54 -6.96
CA MET A 445 -22.79 -19.81 -6.44
C MET A 445 -24.29 -19.99 -6.70
N ALA A 446 -25.09 -18.93 -6.67
CA ALA A 446 -26.55 -19.01 -6.75
C ALA A 446 -27.14 -19.03 -8.18
N ARG A 447 -26.30 -18.95 -9.22
CA ARG A 447 -26.77 -18.99 -10.62
C ARG A 447 -27.07 -20.43 -11.05
N ASP A 448 -28.15 -20.62 -11.82
CA ASP A 448 -28.51 -21.93 -12.40
C ASP A 448 -27.35 -22.56 -13.18
N ASN A 449 -26.67 -21.76 -14.00
CA ASN A 449 -25.41 -22.14 -14.65
C ASN A 449 -24.24 -21.56 -13.85
N SER A 450 -24.03 -22.08 -12.64
CA SER A 450 -23.01 -21.56 -11.74
C SER A 450 -21.61 -21.67 -12.38
N PRO A 451 -20.82 -20.57 -12.41
CA PRO A 451 -19.42 -20.64 -12.80
C PRO A 451 -18.62 -21.66 -11.99
N PHE A 452 -19.02 -21.93 -10.75
CA PHE A 452 -18.39 -22.95 -9.89
C PHE A 452 -18.37 -24.32 -10.55
N ASN A 453 -19.51 -24.81 -11.03
CA ASN A 453 -19.63 -26.12 -11.70
C ASN A 453 -18.77 -26.17 -12.97
N TRP A 454 -18.86 -25.13 -13.80
CA TRP A 454 -18.07 -25.04 -15.03
C TRP A 454 -16.55 -25.08 -14.76
N PHE A 455 -16.08 -24.30 -13.77
CA PHE A 455 -14.66 -24.29 -13.41
C PHE A 455 -14.22 -25.62 -12.80
N GLN A 456 -15.06 -26.23 -11.97
CA GLN A 456 -14.79 -27.51 -11.34
C GLN A 456 -14.55 -28.60 -12.39
N ASP A 457 -15.43 -28.69 -13.39
CA ASP A 457 -15.32 -29.63 -14.50
C ASP A 457 -14.06 -29.36 -15.34
N LEU A 458 -13.78 -28.08 -15.63
CA LEU A 458 -12.63 -27.67 -16.43
C LEU A 458 -11.30 -27.96 -15.73
N GLN A 459 -11.24 -27.84 -14.41
CA GLN A 459 -9.99 -27.88 -13.63
C GLN A 459 -9.80 -29.19 -12.84
N ASP A 460 -10.77 -30.11 -12.88
CA ASP A 460 -10.81 -31.33 -12.06
C ASP A 460 -10.57 -31.03 -10.56
N ALA A 461 -11.20 -29.96 -10.06
CA ALA A 461 -11.04 -29.53 -8.68
C ALA A 461 -11.82 -30.45 -7.73
N LYS A 462 -11.10 -31.16 -6.85
CA LYS A 462 -11.68 -32.19 -5.98
C LYS A 462 -12.13 -31.70 -4.62
N TYR A 463 -11.56 -30.60 -4.14
CA TYR A 463 -11.72 -30.16 -2.76
C TYR A 463 -12.40 -28.80 -2.69
N VAL A 464 -13.48 -28.72 -1.91
CA VAL A 464 -14.28 -27.51 -1.75
C VAL A 464 -14.44 -27.17 -0.28
N VAL A 465 -14.14 -25.93 0.08
CA VAL A 465 -14.29 -25.40 1.43
C VAL A 465 -15.45 -24.42 1.48
N CYS A 466 -16.41 -24.69 2.35
CA CYS A 466 -17.55 -23.82 2.62
C CYS A 466 -17.47 -23.25 4.05
N PRO A 467 -17.51 -21.92 4.25
CA PRO A 467 -17.65 -21.33 5.57
C PRO A 467 -18.90 -21.86 6.29
N ALA A 468 -18.80 -22.16 7.59
CA ALA A 468 -19.87 -22.76 8.37
C ALA A 468 -21.17 -21.94 8.33
N THR A 469 -21.05 -20.60 8.30
CA THR A 469 -22.18 -19.66 8.19
C THR A 469 -22.93 -19.72 6.85
N LYS A 470 -22.44 -20.50 5.88
CA LYS A 470 -22.96 -20.60 4.52
C LYS A 470 -23.35 -22.01 4.11
N LEU A 471 -23.28 -22.99 5.03
CA LEU A 471 -23.61 -24.38 4.74
C LEU A 471 -25.05 -24.54 4.24
N GLU A 472 -26.02 -23.98 4.95
CA GLU A 472 -27.44 -24.10 4.55
C GLU A 472 -27.68 -23.53 3.14
N GLN A 473 -27.12 -22.35 2.86
CA GLN A 473 -27.17 -21.74 1.53
C GLN A 473 -26.48 -22.63 0.48
N TYR A 474 -25.34 -23.23 0.81
CA TYR A 474 -24.63 -24.13 -0.09
C TYR A 474 -25.42 -25.38 -0.45
N HIS A 475 -26.08 -25.98 0.54
CA HIS A 475 -26.95 -27.13 0.34
C HIS A 475 -28.14 -26.82 -0.57
N GLN A 476 -28.64 -25.58 -0.57
CA GLN A 476 -29.70 -25.12 -1.45
C GLN A 476 -29.19 -24.80 -2.85
N ASP A 477 -28.08 -24.06 -2.96
CA ASP A 477 -27.57 -23.58 -4.24
C ASP A 477 -26.95 -24.71 -5.08
N GLN A 478 -26.40 -25.76 -4.45
CA GLN A 478 -25.58 -26.80 -5.12
C GLN A 478 -25.92 -28.23 -4.67
N GLU A 479 -27.20 -28.60 -4.68
CA GLU A 479 -27.69 -29.91 -4.24
C GLU A 479 -27.01 -31.10 -4.94
N GLU A 480 -26.79 -31.00 -6.26
CA GLU A 480 -26.15 -32.06 -7.05
C GLU A 480 -24.69 -32.28 -6.63
N PHE A 481 -23.92 -31.21 -6.42
CA PHE A 481 -22.55 -31.33 -5.92
C PHE A 481 -22.54 -32.03 -4.56
N ILE A 482 -23.43 -31.62 -3.67
CA ILE A 482 -23.48 -32.14 -2.30
C ILE A 482 -23.77 -33.64 -2.32
N SER A 483 -24.74 -34.10 -3.11
CA SER A 483 -25.12 -35.52 -3.19
C SER A 483 -23.97 -36.40 -3.70
N ASN A 484 -23.05 -35.84 -4.48
CA ASN A 484 -21.86 -36.50 -5.02
C ASN A 484 -20.56 -36.21 -4.24
N SER A 485 -20.66 -35.68 -3.02
CA SER A 485 -19.50 -35.31 -2.21
C SER A 485 -19.46 -36.02 -0.86
N THR A 486 -18.26 -36.12 -0.28
CA THR A 486 -18.04 -36.57 1.10
C THR A 486 -17.43 -35.46 1.94
N ILE A 487 -17.88 -35.32 3.18
CA ILE A 487 -17.26 -34.41 4.15
C ILE A 487 -16.00 -35.07 4.69
N LEU A 488 -14.85 -34.41 4.51
CA LEU A 488 -13.56 -34.86 5.04
C LEU A 488 -13.23 -34.23 6.39
N PHE A 489 -13.67 -32.98 6.60
CA PHE A 489 -13.45 -32.22 7.82
C PHE A 489 -14.59 -31.21 8.02
N SER A 490 -14.98 -30.98 9.26
CA SER A 490 -15.93 -29.94 9.64
C SER A 490 -15.63 -29.45 11.05
N ASP A 491 -15.65 -28.13 11.23
CA ASP A 491 -15.60 -27.48 12.54
C ASP A 491 -16.58 -26.29 12.58
N ASN A 492 -16.52 -25.51 13.66
CA ASN A 492 -17.39 -24.33 13.82
C ASN A 492 -17.13 -23.21 12.80
N TYR A 493 -16.06 -23.30 12.00
CA TYR A 493 -15.62 -22.26 11.08
C TYR A 493 -15.85 -22.63 9.62
N PHE A 494 -15.58 -23.87 9.22
CA PHE A 494 -15.82 -24.33 7.85
C PHE A 494 -15.96 -25.85 7.71
N THR A 495 -16.52 -26.28 6.59
CA THR A 495 -16.58 -27.68 6.16
C THR A 495 -15.77 -27.87 4.88
N LEU A 496 -14.96 -28.92 4.84
CA LEU A 496 -14.21 -29.38 3.68
C LEU A 496 -14.91 -30.60 3.07
N TYR A 497 -15.27 -30.46 1.80
CA TYR A 497 -15.86 -31.49 0.98
C TYR A 497 -14.83 -32.05 0.00
N LYS A 498 -14.99 -33.32 -0.37
CA LYS A 498 -14.32 -33.97 -1.49
C LYS A 498 -15.33 -34.57 -2.45
N VAL A 499 -15.15 -34.32 -3.73
CA VAL A 499 -15.97 -34.87 -4.81
C VAL A 499 -15.63 -36.36 -5.01
N ASN A 500 -16.66 -37.21 -5.11
CA ASN A 500 -16.48 -38.67 -5.23
C ASN A 500 -16.38 -39.17 -6.68
N GLY A 501 -16.26 -38.25 -7.65
CA GLY A 501 -16.38 -38.51 -9.08
C GLY A 501 -17.80 -38.22 -9.56
N TYR A 502 -17.92 -37.53 -10.70
CA TYR A 502 -19.18 -37.38 -11.44
C TYR A 502 -19.44 -38.60 -12.30
#